data_AF-A0A7C7K2L3-F1
#
_entry.id   AF-A0A7C7K2L3-F1
#
_cell.length_a   1.000
_cell.length_b   1.000
_cell.length_c   1.000
_cell.angle_alpha   90.00
_cell.angle_beta   90.00
_cell.angle_gamma   90.00
#
_symmetry.space_group_name_H-M   'P 1'
#
loop_
_entity.id
_entity.type
_entity.pdbx_description
1 polymer ?
#
loop_
_entity_poly.entity_id
_entity_poly.type
_entity_poly.pdbx_seq_one_letter_code
_entity_poly.pdbx_strand_id
1 'polypeptide(L)'
;MIKKIVNLRFNSDILELFIIFGFIFMIITIYVPKAIWEEEAQAEKLSRSNIQNVFDVESFYNTLTDTFNTDGLWAITLINAVRDSMIADSTYLEDRVLTLNGKEFAVNIPKGFDVDFDTTFGFPKVRRDTILDTTHTIVMYLEELGKNDTTFVQHKKLPEFEIMPNFVAMIATEYKERSELTNYYDSYQPDSSMLHCPLTHELYKITIADNQSSVRVASPITELYKENRYLIFSFKANNHGYINDGFRSWD
;
A
#
# COMPACT_ATOMS: atom_id res chain seq x y z
N MET A 1 11.29 -74.20 16.68
CA MET A 1 12.19 -73.08 17.05
C MET A 1 12.14 -71.94 16.03
N ILE A 2 12.31 -72.20 14.74
CA ILE A 2 12.32 -71.22 13.64
C ILE A 2 11.05 -70.34 13.57
N LYS A 3 9.85 -70.93 13.70
CA LYS A 3 8.56 -70.21 13.66
C LYS A 3 8.42 -69.17 14.79
N LYS A 4 9.04 -69.42 15.95
CA LYS A 4 9.02 -68.51 17.12
C LYS A 4 9.98 -67.33 16.91
N ILE A 5 11.11 -67.57 16.24
CA ILE A 5 12.12 -66.54 15.91
C ILE A 5 11.58 -65.59 14.82
N VAL A 6 10.89 -66.12 13.80
CA VAL A 6 10.27 -65.30 12.74
C VAL A 6 9.17 -64.40 13.31
N ASN A 7 8.33 -64.93 14.23
CA ASN A 7 7.26 -64.15 14.86
C ASN A 7 7.80 -63.03 15.79
N LEU A 8 8.94 -63.28 16.45
CA LEU A 8 9.64 -62.26 17.26
C LEU A 8 10.21 -61.14 16.40
N ARG A 9 10.81 -61.45 15.23
CA ARG A 9 11.26 -60.43 14.27
C ARG A 9 10.09 -59.61 13.72
N PHE A 10 9.01 -60.26 13.28
CA PHE A 10 7.83 -59.57 12.76
C PHE A 10 7.20 -58.60 13.77
N ASN A 11 7.12 -58.99 15.05
CA ASN A 11 6.63 -58.11 16.12
C ASN A 11 7.58 -56.93 16.38
N SER A 12 8.89 -57.13 16.23
CA SER A 12 9.89 -56.06 16.33
C SER A 12 9.77 -55.08 15.16
N ASP A 13 9.60 -55.58 13.94
CA ASP A 13 9.45 -54.77 12.73
C ASP A 13 8.15 -53.93 12.81
N ILE A 14 7.06 -54.49 13.35
CA ILE A 14 5.82 -53.75 13.63
C ILE A 14 6.03 -52.67 14.70
N LEU A 15 6.76 -52.99 15.78
CA LEU A 15 7.05 -52.03 16.84
C LEU A 15 7.86 -50.84 16.30
N GLU A 16 8.90 -51.12 15.50
CA GLU A 16 9.72 -50.10 14.85
C GLU A 16 8.88 -49.20 13.93
N LEU A 17 7.98 -49.80 13.14
CA LEU A 17 7.05 -49.06 12.29
C LEU A 17 6.11 -48.16 13.11
N PHE A 18 5.57 -48.64 14.24
CA PHE A 18 4.75 -47.84 15.14
C PHE A 18 5.50 -46.66 15.75
N ILE A 19 6.76 -46.86 16.14
CA ILE A 19 7.61 -45.79 16.68
C ILE A 19 7.83 -44.72 15.62
N ILE A 20 8.15 -45.11 14.37
CA ILE A 20 8.33 -44.18 13.25
C ILE A 20 7.04 -43.39 12.99
N PHE A 21 5.89 -44.07 12.90
CA PHE A 21 4.61 -43.38 12.73
C PHE A 21 4.26 -42.47 13.91
N GLY A 22 4.61 -42.86 15.13
CA GLY A 22 4.45 -42.04 16.32
C GLY A 22 5.22 -40.73 16.24
N PHE A 23 6.49 -40.78 15.80
CA PHE A 23 7.29 -39.57 15.57
C PHE A 23 6.74 -38.69 14.46
N ILE A 24 6.30 -39.28 13.34
CA ILE A 24 5.67 -38.52 12.24
C ILE A 24 4.38 -37.85 12.73
N PHE A 25 3.54 -38.57 13.46
CA PHE A 25 2.30 -38.04 13.99
C PHE A 25 2.56 -36.90 14.99
N MET A 26 3.56 -37.04 15.86
CA MET A 26 3.99 -35.97 16.78
C MET A 26 4.40 -34.70 16.03
N ILE A 27 5.14 -34.83 14.92
CA ILE A 27 5.50 -33.67 14.09
C ILE A 27 4.23 -33.04 13.49
N ILE A 28 3.33 -33.84 12.94
CA ILE A 28 2.09 -33.36 12.32
C ILE A 28 1.22 -32.60 13.33
N THR A 29 1.02 -33.12 14.54
CA THR A 29 0.16 -32.48 15.55
C THR A 29 0.72 -31.16 16.07
N ILE A 30 2.02 -30.90 15.91
CA ILE A 30 2.65 -29.62 16.27
C ILE A 30 2.58 -28.64 15.10
N TYR A 31 2.98 -29.07 13.90
CA TYR A 31 3.13 -28.16 12.75
C TYR A 31 1.80 -27.78 12.10
N VAL A 32 0.84 -28.71 12.01
CA VAL A 32 -0.44 -28.44 11.33
C VAL A 32 -1.26 -27.35 12.05
N PRO A 33 -1.50 -27.41 13.38
CA PRO A 33 -2.21 -26.33 14.07
C PRO A 33 -1.50 -24.98 13.94
N LYS A 34 -0.16 -24.98 14.04
CA LYS A 34 0.63 -23.75 13.90
C LYS A 34 0.43 -23.10 12.53
N ALA A 35 0.46 -23.90 11.46
CA ALA A 35 0.23 -23.39 10.11
C ALA A 35 -1.20 -22.83 9.96
N ILE A 36 -2.21 -23.50 10.52
CA ILE A 36 -3.60 -23.01 10.49
C ILE A 36 -3.73 -21.67 11.24
N TRP A 37 -3.14 -21.53 12.42
CA TRP A 37 -3.18 -20.25 13.15
C TRP A 37 -2.48 -19.11 12.41
N GLU A 38 -1.41 -19.41 11.67
CA GLU A 38 -0.75 -18.43 10.82
C GLU A 38 -1.65 -18.01 9.65
N GLU A 39 -2.35 -18.95 9.01
CA GLU A 39 -3.36 -18.65 7.99
C GLU A 39 -4.52 -17.80 8.57
N GLU A 40 -5.02 -18.13 9.77
CA GLU A 40 -6.09 -17.38 10.46
C GLU A 40 -5.66 -15.94 10.72
N ALA A 41 -4.45 -15.74 11.25
CA ALA A 41 -3.89 -14.42 11.51
C ALA A 41 -3.65 -13.62 10.22
N GLN A 42 -3.22 -14.28 9.15
CA GLN A 42 -3.05 -13.64 7.84
C GLN A 42 -4.39 -13.20 7.25
N ALA A 43 -5.42 -14.05 7.30
CA ALA A 43 -6.76 -13.73 6.82
C ALA A 43 -7.39 -12.57 7.61
N GLU A 44 -7.24 -12.56 8.93
CA GLU A 44 -7.70 -11.48 9.79
C GLU A 44 -6.98 -10.16 9.46
N LYS A 45 -5.64 -10.18 9.36
CA LYS A 45 -4.85 -9.01 9.01
C LYS A 45 -5.23 -8.45 7.63
N LEU A 46 -5.37 -9.33 6.63
CA LEU A 46 -5.80 -8.93 5.29
C LEU A 46 -7.20 -8.33 5.31
N SER A 47 -8.13 -8.95 6.04
CA SER A 47 -9.49 -8.42 6.13
C SER A 47 -9.56 -7.06 6.82
N ARG A 48 -8.81 -6.86 7.91
CA ARG A 48 -8.70 -5.55 8.59
C ARG A 48 -8.08 -4.50 7.67
N SER A 49 -7.07 -4.87 6.89
CA SER A 49 -6.47 -3.99 5.87
C SER A 49 -7.48 -3.60 4.79
N ASN A 50 -8.28 -4.56 4.31
CA ASN A 50 -9.33 -4.29 3.34
C ASN A 50 -10.40 -3.36 3.93
N ILE A 51 -10.87 -3.60 5.17
CA ILE A 51 -11.82 -2.71 5.86
C ILE A 51 -11.26 -1.29 5.96
N GLN A 52 -9.98 -1.16 6.31
CA GLN A 52 -9.29 0.13 6.34
C GLN A 52 -9.29 0.81 4.96
N ASN A 53 -8.88 0.11 3.92
CA ASN A 53 -8.85 0.66 2.56
C ASN A 53 -10.25 1.10 2.10
N VAL A 54 -11.30 0.33 2.39
CA VAL A 54 -12.68 0.71 2.06
C VAL A 54 -13.11 1.97 2.82
N PHE A 55 -12.76 2.08 4.10
CA PHE A 55 -13.02 3.29 4.88
C PHE A 55 -12.26 4.50 4.34
N ASP A 56 -11.02 4.33 3.92
CA ASP A 56 -10.20 5.38 3.34
C ASP A 56 -10.79 5.85 1.99
N VAL A 57 -11.24 4.93 1.14
CA VAL A 57 -11.98 5.25 -0.10
C VAL A 57 -13.20 6.13 0.18
N GLU A 58 -14.02 5.75 1.16
CA GLU A 58 -15.20 6.54 1.54
C GLU A 58 -14.82 7.92 2.10
N SER A 59 -13.70 8.01 2.81
CA SER A 59 -13.17 9.28 3.32
C SER A 59 -12.70 10.22 2.21
N PHE A 60 -12.03 9.68 1.18
CA PHE A 60 -11.67 10.44 -0.02
C PHE A 60 -12.90 10.84 -0.84
N TYR A 61 -13.87 9.94 -0.97
CA TYR A 61 -15.13 10.23 -1.66
C TYR A 61 -15.89 11.38 -0.97
N ASN A 62 -15.97 11.35 0.36
CA ASN A 62 -16.54 12.44 1.16
C ASN A 62 -15.76 13.74 1.04
N THR A 63 -14.42 13.68 1.01
CA THR A 63 -13.59 14.86 0.79
C THR A 63 -13.88 15.55 -0.55
N LEU A 64 -14.27 14.78 -1.58
CA LEU A 64 -14.57 15.30 -2.90
C LEU A 64 -16.03 15.76 -3.07
N THR A 65 -16.98 15.15 -2.37
CA THR A 65 -18.42 15.30 -2.64
C THR A 65 -19.24 15.78 -1.44
N ASP A 66 -18.61 15.96 -0.28
CA ASP A 66 -19.26 16.26 1.01
C ASP A 66 -20.32 15.23 1.45
N THR A 67 -20.31 14.03 0.85
CA THR A 67 -21.24 12.93 1.15
C THR A 67 -20.53 11.58 1.11
N PHE A 68 -21.11 10.56 1.74
CA PHE A 68 -20.64 9.17 1.65
C PHE A 68 -21.47 8.34 0.65
N ASN A 69 -20.94 7.21 0.18
CA ASN A 69 -21.67 6.30 -0.69
C ASN A 69 -21.72 4.88 -0.12
N THR A 70 -22.86 4.21 -0.26
CA THR A 70 -22.95 2.79 0.10
C THR A 70 -22.36 1.88 -0.96
N ASP A 71 -22.26 2.37 -2.20
CA ASP A 71 -21.63 1.65 -3.31
C ASP A 71 -20.12 1.94 -3.35
N GLY A 72 -19.36 1.08 -2.67
CA GLY A 72 -17.90 1.22 -2.63
C GLY A 72 -17.23 1.09 -4.00
N LEU A 73 -17.83 0.36 -4.96
CA LEU A 73 -17.27 0.26 -6.32
C LEU A 73 -17.39 1.60 -7.04
N TRP A 74 -18.52 2.27 -6.85
CA TRP A 74 -18.72 3.61 -7.35
C TRP A 74 -17.73 4.61 -6.73
N ALA A 75 -17.56 4.55 -5.40
CA ALA A 75 -16.62 5.42 -4.71
C ALA A 75 -15.19 5.28 -5.25
N ILE A 76 -14.70 4.03 -5.41
CA ILE A 76 -13.40 3.72 -6.03
C ILE A 76 -13.29 4.34 -7.44
N THR A 77 -14.33 4.18 -8.25
CA THR A 77 -14.32 4.65 -9.65
C THR A 77 -14.16 6.17 -9.71
N LEU A 78 -14.85 6.92 -8.84
CA LEU A 78 -14.76 8.37 -8.79
C LEU A 78 -13.37 8.83 -8.32
N ILE A 79 -12.87 8.30 -7.19
CA ILE A 79 -11.59 8.75 -6.63
C ILE A 79 -10.42 8.44 -7.58
N ASN A 80 -10.45 7.30 -8.27
CA ASN A 80 -9.42 6.93 -9.23
C ASN A 80 -9.46 7.83 -10.46
N ALA A 81 -10.66 8.18 -10.96
CA ALA A 81 -10.80 9.11 -12.08
C ALA A 81 -10.31 10.52 -11.74
N VAL A 82 -10.56 10.99 -10.51
CA VAL A 82 -10.05 12.26 -10.00
C VAL A 82 -8.52 12.22 -9.91
N ARG A 83 -7.97 11.15 -9.32
CA ARG A 83 -6.52 10.95 -9.22
C ARG A 83 -5.86 10.96 -10.60
N ASP A 84 -6.40 10.22 -11.56
CA ASP A 84 -5.90 10.15 -12.93
C ASP A 84 -5.93 11.53 -13.62
N SER A 85 -6.99 12.30 -13.39
CA SER A 85 -7.09 13.68 -13.89
C SER A 85 -6.02 14.60 -13.30
N MET A 86 -5.74 14.46 -12.00
CA MET A 86 -4.66 15.22 -11.34
C MET A 86 -3.25 14.79 -11.78
N ILE A 87 -3.05 13.52 -12.13
CA ILE A 87 -1.79 13.06 -12.73
C ILE A 87 -1.59 13.73 -14.10
N ALA A 88 -2.66 13.88 -14.88
CA ALA A 88 -2.61 14.53 -16.19
C ALA A 88 -2.43 16.05 -16.10
N ASP A 89 -3.07 16.69 -15.13
CA ASP A 89 -3.00 18.13 -14.91
C ASP A 89 -2.92 18.44 -13.40
N SER A 90 -1.75 18.85 -12.93
CA SER A 90 -1.53 19.21 -11.53
C SER A 90 -2.27 20.47 -11.09
N THR A 91 -2.83 21.23 -12.03
CA THR A 91 -3.69 22.41 -11.75
C THR A 91 -5.19 22.08 -11.71
N TYR A 92 -5.53 20.79 -11.81
CA TYR A 92 -6.90 20.28 -11.75
C TYR A 92 -7.45 20.25 -10.30
N LEU A 93 -7.68 21.44 -9.74
CA LEU A 93 -8.03 21.68 -8.33
C LEU A 93 -9.35 22.46 -8.18
N GLU A 94 -9.90 22.52 -6.97
CA GLU A 94 -11.15 23.23 -6.63
C GLU A 94 -12.38 22.59 -7.30
N ASP A 95 -13.44 23.38 -7.52
CA ASP A 95 -14.69 22.89 -8.09
C ASP A 95 -14.49 22.44 -9.54
N ARG A 96 -14.81 21.18 -9.81
CA ARG A 96 -14.73 20.56 -11.13
C ARG A 96 -15.97 19.73 -11.41
N VAL A 97 -16.33 19.64 -12.69
CA VAL A 97 -17.40 18.76 -13.14
C VAL A 97 -16.79 17.64 -13.97
N LEU A 98 -16.93 16.41 -13.48
CA LEU A 98 -16.44 15.20 -14.13
C LEU A 98 -17.58 14.48 -14.83
N THR A 99 -17.34 13.96 -16.03
CA THR A 99 -18.29 13.08 -16.72
C THR A 99 -17.81 11.64 -16.64
N LEU A 100 -18.50 10.82 -15.85
CA LEU A 100 -18.19 9.39 -15.68
C LEU A 100 -19.40 8.56 -16.05
N ASN A 101 -19.22 7.60 -16.97
CA ASN A 101 -20.28 6.71 -17.45
C ASN A 101 -21.56 7.46 -17.90
N GLY A 102 -21.39 8.64 -18.51
CA GLY A 102 -22.50 9.47 -19.01
C GLY A 102 -23.25 10.26 -17.93
N LYS A 103 -22.75 10.29 -16.69
CA LYS A 103 -23.27 11.13 -15.60
C LYS A 103 -22.27 12.23 -15.24
N GLU A 104 -22.77 13.42 -14.97
CA GLU A 104 -21.98 14.55 -14.52
C GLU A 104 -21.95 14.61 -12.99
N PHE A 105 -20.78 14.89 -12.41
CA PHE A 105 -20.56 14.99 -10.97
C PHE A 105 -19.76 16.24 -10.65
N ALA A 106 -20.28 17.05 -9.74
CA ALA A 106 -19.52 18.13 -9.13
C ALA A 106 -18.63 17.54 -8.03
N VAL A 107 -17.34 17.85 -8.09
CA VAL A 107 -16.36 17.50 -7.06
C VAL A 107 -15.57 18.74 -6.66
N ASN A 108 -15.20 18.84 -5.39
CA ASN A 108 -14.25 19.84 -4.90
C ASN A 108 -12.91 19.16 -4.62
N ILE A 109 -11.88 19.48 -5.40
CA ILE A 109 -10.56 18.84 -5.26
C ILE A 109 -9.65 19.73 -4.41
N PRO A 110 -9.33 19.35 -3.16
CA PRO A 110 -8.45 20.14 -2.31
C PRO A 110 -7.00 20.09 -2.79
N LYS A 111 -6.21 21.11 -2.42
CA LYS A 111 -4.76 21.10 -2.61
C LYS A 111 -4.14 19.98 -1.78
N GLY A 112 -3.28 19.18 -2.41
CA GLY A 112 -2.60 18.05 -1.75
C GLY A 112 -3.36 16.74 -1.81
N PHE A 113 -4.54 16.68 -2.47
CA PHE A 113 -5.30 15.44 -2.65
C PHE A 113 -4.45 14.31 -3.25
N ASP A 114 -3.60 14.62 -4.24
CA ASP A 114 -2.69 13.65 -4.88
C ASP A 114 -1.68 13.06 -3.89
N VAL A 115 -1.14 13.90 -3.01
CA VAL A 115 -0.19 13.49 -1.97
C VAL A 115 -0.89 12.66 -0.91
N ASP A 116 -2.05 13.08 -0.43
CA ASP A 116 -2.81 12.35 0.58
C ASP A 116 -3.26 11.00 0.04
N PHE A 117 -3.71 10.95 -1.22
CA PHE A 117 -4.08 9.72 -1.90
C PHE A 117 -2.89 8.75 -2.01
N ASP A 118 -1.76 9.22 -2.54
CA ASP A 118 -0.57 8.39 -2.74
C ASP A 118 0.06 7.92 -1.41
N THR A 119 -0.05 8.71 -0.35
CA THR A 119 0.45 8.33 0.98
C THR A 119 -0.49 7.38 1.72
N THR A 120 -1.79 7.45 1.46
CA THR A 120 -2.78 6.55 2.08
C THR A 120 -2.78 5.18 1.43
N PHE A 121 -2.80 5.13 0.09
CA PHE A 121 -2.87 3.86 -0.63
C PHE A 121 -1.50 3.32 -0.99
N GLY A 122 -0.52 4.17 -1.27
CA GLY A 122 0.78 3.76 -1.80
C GLY A 122 1.70 3.07 -0.79
N PHE A 123 2.60 2.25 -1.32
CA PHE A 123 3.60 1.56 -0.51
C PHE A 123 4.91 2.34 -0.47
N PRO A 124 5.50 2.60 0.71
CA PRO A 124 6.78 3.27 0.78
C PRO A 124 7.87 2.38 0.16
N LYS A 125 8.50 2.90 -0.89
CA LYS A 125 9.63 2.27 -1.59
C LYS A 125 10.83 3.18 -1.61
N VAL A 126 11.97 2.55 -1.83
CA VAL A 126 13.27 3.21 -1.89
C VAL A 126 13.89 2.86 -3.23
N ARG A 127 14.34 3.87 -3.98
CA ARG A 127 15.14 3.67 -5.19
C ARG A 127 16.47 4.39 -5.05
N ARG A 128 17.47 3.82 -5.70
CA ARG A 128 18.80 4.41 -5.79
C ARG A 128 18.91 5.05 -7.17
N ASP A 129 18.88 6.38 -7.19
CA ASP A 129 18.98 7.15 -8.43
C ASP A 129 20.44 7.59 -8.62
N THR A 130 20.93 7.52 -9.86
CA THR A 130 22.20 8.12 -10.24
C THR A 130 21.90 9.52 -10.77
N ILE A 131 22.38 10.53 -10.04
CA ILE A 131 22.23 11.93 -10.43
C ILE A 131 23.56 12.38 -11.05
N LEU A 132 23.46 12.96 -12.25
CA LEU A 132 24.58 13.60 -12.93
C LEU A 132 24.63 15.08 -12.53
N ASP A 133 25.49 15.42 -11.58
CA ASP A 133 25.72 16.81 -11.20
C ASP A 133 26.65 17.45 -12.23
N THR A 134 26.21 18.57 -12.81
CA THR A 134 27.01 19.39 -13.73
C THR A 134 27.40 20.69 -13.05
N THR A 135 28.71 20.93 -12.93
CA THR A 135 29.28 22.16 -12.36
C THR A 135 30.09 22.87 -13.44
N HIS A 136 29.87 24.18 -13.59
CA HIS A 136 30.65 25.03 -14.49
C HIS A 136 31.63 25.87 -13.71
N THR A 137 32.81 26.05 -14.28
CA THR A 137 33.75 27.08 -13.83
C THR A 137 33.50 28.31 -14.68
N ILE A 138 33.04 29.37 -14.04
CA ILE A 138 32.79 30.67 -14.66
C ILE A 138 33.86 31.67 -14.25
N VAL A 139 34.08 32.67 -15.09
CA VAL A 139 34.95 33.82 -14.85
C VAL A 139 34.07 35.03 -14.63
N MET A 140 34.27 35.70 -13.49
CA MET A 140 33.58 36.92 -13.11
C MET A 140 34.61 38.04 -12.93
N TYR A 141 34.27 39.27 -13.31
CA TYR A 141 35.05 40.46 -13.00
C TYR A 141 34.73 40.95 -11.58
N LEU A 142 35.76 41.07 -10.74
CA LEU A 142 35.64 41.65 -9.39
C LEU A 142 36.11 43.09 -9.43
N GLU A 143 35.16 44.04 -9.43
CA GLU A 143 35.46 45.47 -9.43
C GLU A 143 36.32 45.89 -8.24
N GLU A 144 36.10 45.31 -7.06
CA GLU A 144 36.86 45.59 -5.83
C GLU A 144 38.36 45.24 -5.95
N LEU A 145 38.69 44.26 -6.80
CA LEU A 145 40.06 43.79 -6.99
C LEU A 145 40.64 44.17 -8.36
N GLY A 146 39.83 44.81 -9.22
CA GLY A 146 40.20 45.18 -10.58
C GLY A 146 40.63 44.01 -11.47
N LYS A 147 40.21 42.77 -11.16
CA LYS A 147 40.69 41.55 -11.81
C LYS A 147 39.59 40.51 -12.03
N ASN A 148 39.84 39.60 -12.97
CA ASN A 148 39.00 38.43 -13.20
C ASN A 148 39.29 37.37 -12.13
N ASP A 149 38.25 36.71 -11.63
CA ASP A 149 38.33 35.57 -10.71
C ASP A 149 37.41 34.44 -11.17
N THR A 150 37.72 33.21 -10.75
CA THR A 150 36.97 32.02 -11.12
C THR A 150 36.06 31.55 -10.00
N THR A 151 34.89 31.04 -10.36
CA THR A 151 33.93 30.49 -9.38
C THR A 151 33.25 29.25 -9.96
N PHE A 152 32.94 28.30 -9.09
CA PHE A 152 32.18 27.10 -9.44
C PHE A 152 30.68 27.33 -9.23
N VAL A 153 29.88 27.04 -10.24
CA VAL A 153 28.42 27.20 -10.20
C VAL A 153 27.73 25.94 -10.71
N GLN A 154 26.62 25.57 -10.07
CA GLN A 154 25.78 24.47 -10.54
C GLN A 154 25.07 24.87 -11.84
N HIS A 155 24.92 23.93 -12.77
CA HIS A 155 24.26 24.17 -14.07
C HIS A 155 22.91 24.90 -13.96
N LYS A 156 22.06 24.52 -13.00
CA LYS A 156 20.75 25.15 -12.77
C LYS A 156 20.83 26.65 -12.47
N LYS A 157 21.92 27.11 -11.87
CA LYS A 157 22.13 28.52 -11.50
C LYS A 157 22.94 29.31 -12.54
N LEU A 158 23.54 28.64 -13.53
CA LEU A 158 24.34 29.30 -14.56
C LEU A 158 23.58 30.48 -15.25
N PRO A 159 22.28 30.35 -15.61
CA PRO A 159 21.56 31.45 -16.24
C PRO A 159 21.47 32.71 -15.37
N GLU A 160 21.47 32.57 -14.04
CA GLU A 160 21.47 33.71 -13.11
C GLU A 160 22.78 34.50 -13.20
N PHE A 161 23.91 33.81 -13.44
CA PHE A 161 25.23 34.43 -13.58
C PHE A 161 25.44 35.01 -14.98
N GLU A 162 24.97 34.36 -16.04
CA GLU A 162 25.13 34.83 -17.44
C GLU A 162 24.45 36.19 -17.70
N ILE A 163 23.45 36.55 -16.90
CA ILE A 163 22.74 37.84 -16.98
C ILE A 163 23.50 38.95 -16.23
N MET A 164 24.46 38.61 -15.37
CA MET A 164 25.19 39.59 -14.58
C MET A 164 26.18 40.39 -15.44
N PRO A 165 26.28 41.72 -15.25
CA PRO A 165 27.15 42.57 -16.06
C PRO A 165 28.64 42.28 -15.86
N ASN A 166 29.01 41.66 -14.75
CA ASN A 166 30.38 41.27 -14.43
C ASN A 166 30.70 39.82 -14.85
N PHE A 167 29.80 39.12 -15.54
CA PHE A 167 30.09 37.83 -16.15
C PHE A 167 31.01 38.01 -17.36
N VAL A 168 32.08 37.20 -17.42
CA VAL A 168 33.07 37.26 -18.51
C VAL A 168 32.93 36.07 -19.44
N ALA A 169 33.03 34.85 -18.91
CA ALA A 169 32.96 33.62 -19.71
C ALA A 169 32.76 32.37 -18.85
N MET A 170 32.25 31.29 -19.45
CA MET A 170 32.33 29.93 -18.92
C MET A 170 33.55 29.23 -19.52
N ILE A 171 34.44 28.71 -18.67
CA ILE A 171 35.76 28.19 -19.10
C ILE A 171 35.92 26.67 -18.93
N ALA A 172 35.12 26.04 -18.09
CA ALA A 172 35.13 24.60 -17.92
C ALA A 172 33.76 24.07 -17.49
N THR A 173 33.51 22.81 -17.81
CA THR A 173 32.33 22.05 -17.35
C THR A 173 32.82 20.70 -16.84
N GLU A 174 32.43 20.38 -15.61
CA GLU A 174 32.74 19.12 -14.95
C GLU A 174 31.45 18.35 -14.66
N TYR A 175 31.50 17.04 -14.86
CA TYR A 175 30.41 16.11 -14.61
C TYR A 175 30.79 15.20 -13.46
N LYS A 176 29.90 15.08 -12.46
CA LYS A 176 30.08 14.17 -11.34
C LYS A 176 28.83 13.34 -11.14
N GLU A 177 28.99 12.03 -11.19
CA GLU A 177 27.92 11.12 -10.80
C GLU A 177 27.91 10.98 -9.28
N ARG A 178 26.73 11.08 -8.69
CA ARG A 178 26.49 10.65 -7.31
C ARG A 178 25.25 9.78 -7.23
N SER A 179 25.29 8.84 -6.31
CA SER A 179 24.15 7.99 -6.02
C SER A 179 23.37 8.59 -4.86
N GLU A 180 22.09 8.86 -5.09
CA GLU A 180 21.16 9.37 -4.08
C GLU A 180 20.08 8.31 -3.79
N LEU A 181 19.70 8.20 -2.53
CA LEU A 181 18.65 7.28 -2.09
C LEU A 181 17.36 8.09 -1.97
N THR A 182 16.43 7.83 -2.89
CA THR A 182 15.17 8.56 -3.00
C THR A 182 14.04 7.68 -2.46
N ASN A 183 13.28 8.20 -1.49
CA ASN A 183 12.05 7.58 -1.04
C ASN A 183 10.91 8.03 -1.95
N TYR A 184 10.09 7.08 -2.39
CA TYR A 184 8.89 7.33 -3.18
C TYR A 184 7.77 6.37 -2.74
N TYR A 185 6.53 6.74 -3.01
CA TYR A 185 5.42 5.83 -2.83
C TYR A 185 5.15 5.12 -4.16
N ASP A 186 5.14 3.79 -4.14
CA ASP A 186 4.66 3.00 -5.26
C ASP A 186 3.14 3.12 -5.28
N SER A 187 2.61 3.81 -6.28
CA SER A 187 1.19 4.10 -6.41
C SER A 187 0.40 2.80 -6.46
N TYR A 188 -0.34 2.52 -5.40
CA TYR A 188 -1.36 1.48 -5.36
C TYR A 188 -2.69 2.17 -5.60
N GLN A 189 -3.41 1.73 -6.63
CA GLN A 189 -4.76 2.20 -6.87
C GLN A 189 -5.74 1.26 -6.16
N PRO A 190 -6.65 1.79 -5.33
CA PRO A 190 -7.72 1.01 -4.75
C PRO A 190 -8.51 0.30 -5.87
N ASP A 191 -8.79 -0.99 -5.68
CA ASP A 191 -9.47 -1.82 -6.67
C ASP A 191 -10.69 -2.52 -6.07
N SER A 192 -11.49 -3.17 -6.92
CA SER A 192 -12.68 -3.87 -6.44
C SER A 192 -12.37 -5.06 -5.54
N SER A 193 -11.15 -5.62 -5.58
CA SER A 193 -10.79 -6.82 -4.82
C SER A 193 -10.83 -6.57 -3.31
N MET A 194 -10.46 -5.36 -2.88
CA MET A 194 -10.47 -4.99 -1.46
C MET A 194 -11.88 -4.80 -0.89
N LEU A 195 -12.92 -4.69 -1.72
CA LEU A 195 -14.31 -4.62 -1.25
C LEU A 195 -14.81 -5.95 -0.68
N HIS A 196 -14.11 -7.06 -0.98
CA HIS A 196 -14.50 -8.39 -0.58
C HIS A 196 -13.74 -8.88 0.65
N CYS A 197 -14.45 -9.62 1.50
CA CYS A 197 -13.83 -10.36 2.59
C CYS A 197 -13.02 -11.54 2.01
N PRO A 198 -11.74 -11.73 2.42
CA PRO A 198 -10.91 -12.80 1.88
C PRO A 198 -11.40 -14.22 2.24
N LEU A 199 -12.29 -14.34 3.23
CA LEU A 199 -12.85 -15.62 3.66
C LEU A 199 -14.22 -15.88 3.02
N THR A 200 -15.18 -14.99 3.24
CA THR A 200 -16.55 -15.21 2.77
C THR A 200 -16.76 -14.80 1.31
N HIS A 201 -15.84 -14.02 0.72
CA HIS A 201 -15.98 -13.38 -0.59
C HIS A 201 -17.17 -12.42 -0.71
N GLU A 202 -17.85 -12.15 0.41
CA GLU A 202 -18.94 -11.18 0.50
C GLU A 202 -18.38 -9.76 0.64
N LEU A 203 -19.17 -8.79 0.19
CA LEU A 203 -18.84 -7.37 0.31
C LEU A 203 -18.84 -6.93 1.77
N TYR A 204 -17.92 -6.03 2.13
CA TYR A 204 -17.98 -5.33 3.42
C TYR A 204 -19.25 -4.48 3.51
N LYS A 205 -19.84 -4.42 4.71
CA LYS A 205 -21.06 -3.68 4.95
C LYS A 205 -20.72 -2.22 5.20
N ILE A 206 -21.00 -1.38 4.20
CA ILE A 206 -20.89 0.08 4.29
C ILE A 206 -22.25 0.63 4.75
N THR A 207 -22.26 1.31 5.89
CA THR A 207 -23.45 1.92 6.48
C THR A 207 -23.18 3.38 6.78
N ILE A 208 -24.10 4.25 6.38
CA ILE A 208 -23.99 5.70 6.54
C ILE A 208 -25.01 6.12 7.60
N ALA A 209 -24.61 7.01 8.51
CA ALA A 209 -25.53 7.57 9.49
C ALA A 209 -26.63 8.43 8.81
N ASP A 210 -27.82 8.52 9.41
CA ASP A 210 -28.97 9.24 8.84
C ASP A 210 -28.68 10.71 8.50
N ASN A 211 -27.73 11.32 9.23
CA ASN A 211 -27.29 12.70 9.04
C ASN A 211 -26.17 12.85 7.98
N GLN A 212 -25.77 11.76 7.30
CA GLN A 212 -24.64 11.68 6.37
C GLN A 212 -23.29 12.14 6.94
N SER A 213 -23.16 12.25 8.26
CA SER A 213 -21.93 12.80 8.87
C SER A 213 -20.88 11.75 9.16
N SER A 214 -21.24 10.46 9.13
CA SER A 214 -20.31 9.37 9.44
C SER A 214 -20.59 8.12 8.63
N VAL A 215 -19.52 7.39 8.37
CA VAL A 215 -19.53 6.10 7.68
C VAL A 215 -18.98 5.00 8.59
N ARG A 216 -19.61 3.84 8.49
CA ARG A 216 -19.18 2.62 9.16
C ARG A 216 -18.98 1.52 8.14
N VAL A 217 -17.80 0.92 8.16
CA VAL A 217 -17.42 -0.24 7.35
C VAL A 217 -17.24 -1.43 8.27
N ALA A 218 -18.01 -2.51 8.07
CA ALA A 218 -18.00 -3.67 8.94
C ALA A 218 -17.74 -4.98 8.18
N SER A 219 -17.08 -5.92 8.87
CA SER A 219 -16.93 -7.30 8.39
C SER A 219 -18.30 -7.93 8.08
N PRO A 220 -18.45 -8.67 6.98
CA PRO A 220 -19.67 -9.39 6.68
C PRO A 220 -19.92 -10.56 7.65
N ILE A 221 -18.85 -11.06 8.30
CA ILE A 221 -18.87 -12.19 9.22
C ILE A 221 -19.62 -11.82 10.51
N THR A 222 -20.85 -12.32 10.65
CA THR A 222 -21.66 -12.15 11.87
C THR A 222 -21.52 -13.29 12.87
N GLU A 223 -21.24 -14.49 12.37
CA GLU A 223 -21.08 -15.72 13.16
C GLU A 223 -19.68 -16.32 12.97
N LEU A 224 -19.33 -17.34 13.76
CA LEU A 224 -18.04 -18.02 13.63
C LEU A 224 -17.92 -18.68 12.25
N TYR A 225 -16.97 -18.20 11.43
CA TYR A 225 -16.58 -18.87 10.20
C TYR A 225 -15.72 -20.09 10.54
N LYS A 226 -16.08 -21.27 10.01
CA LYS A 226 -15.35 -22.51 10.27
C LYS A 226 -15.21 -23.33 8.99
N GLU A 227 -13.99 -23.79 8.72
CA GLU A 227 -13.67 -24.64 7.58
C GLU A 227 -12.84 -25.85 8.05
N ASN A 228 -13.15 -27.04 7.54
CA ASN A 228 -12.39 -28.25 7.89
C ASN A 228 -11.02 -28.24 7.20
N ARG A 229 -9.95 -28.49 7.97
CA ARG A 229 -8.57 -28.56 7.46
C ARG A 229 -7.92 -29.86 7.95
N TYR A 230 -7.24 -30.58 7.07
CA TYR A 230 -6.45 -31.77 7.43
C TYR A 230 -7.19 -32.79 8.34
N LEU A 231 -8.37 -33.24 7.91
CA LEU A 231 -9.25 -34.24 8.57
C LEU A 231 -9.78 -33.88 9.96
N ILE A 232 -8.90 -33.66 10.95
CA ILE A 232 -9.25 -33.46 12.37
C ILE A 232 -9.11 -32.01 12.82
N PHE A 233 -8.49 -31.15 12.02
CA PHE A 233 -8.31 -29.75 12.34
C PHE A 233 -9.37 -28.89 11.66
N SER A 234 -9.51 -27.65 12.13
CA SER A 234 -10.42 -26.69 11.53
C SER A 234 -9.83 -25.31 11.61
N PHE A 235 -9.93 -24.59 10.50
CA PHE A 235 -9.74 -23.15 10.44
C PHE A 235 -10.96 -22.47 11.08
N LYS A 236 -10.72 -21.41 11.84
CA LYS A 236 -11.74 -20.62 12.51
C LYS A 236 -11.44 -19.14 12.38
N ALA A 237 -12.44 -18.36 12.00
CA ALA A 237 -12.36 -16.90 12.02
C ALA A 237 -13.61 -16.31 12.67
N ASN A 238 -13.38 -15.36 13.58
CA ASN A 238 -14.44 -14.55 14.16
C ASN A 238 -14.72 -13.33 13.27
N ASN A 239 -15.64 -12.48 13.70
CA ASN A 239 -15.84 -11.16 13.10
C ASN A 239 -14.51 -10.39 13.11
N HIS A 240 -14.05 -9.96 11.94
CA HIS A 240 -12.78 -9.22 11.78
C HIS A 240 -12.85 -7.75 12.23
N GLY A 241 -14.01 -7.31 12.71
CA GLY A 241 -14.25 -6.01 13.29
C GLY A 241 -14.94 -5.03 12.36
N TYR A 242 -14.92 -3.76 12.75
CA TYR A 242 -15.48 -2.64 12.00
C TYR A 242 -14.67 -1.36 12.25
N ILE A 243 -14.78 -0.42 11.32
CA ILE A 243 -14.39 0.98 11.51
C ILE A 243 -15.66 1.81 11.54
N ASN A 244 -15.78 2.65 12.56
CA ASN A 244 -16.89 3.60 12.69
C ASN A 244 -16.31 4.99 12.90
N ASP A 245 -16.45 5.86 11.90
CA ASP A 245 -15.96 7.25 11.97
C ASP A 245 -14.48 7.35 12.38
N GLY A 246 -13.64 6.51 11.77
CA GLY A 246 -12.20 6.43 12.05
C GLY A 246 -11.83 5.57 13.28
N PHE A 247 -12.79 5.19 14.13
CA PHE A 247 -12.52 4.32 15.28
C PHE A 247 -12.54 2.85 14.86
N ARG A 248 -11.41 2.16 15.04
CA ARG A 248 -11.24 0.73 14.77
C ARG A 248 -11.69 -0.09 15.96
N SER A 249 -12.44 -1.17 15.73
CA SER A 249 -12.92 -2.04 16.80
C SER A 249 -11.87 -3.01 17.36
N TRP A 250 -10.65 -2.98 16.82
CA TRP A 250 -9.58 -3.95 17.10
C TRP A 250 -8.28 -3.29 17.58
N ASP A 251 -8.28 -1.98 17.76
CA ASP A 251 -7.24 -1.21 18.45
C ASP A 251 -7.55 -1.18 19.96
#